data_AF-A0A178CEV3-F1
#
_entry.id   AF-A0A178CEV3-F1
#
_cell.length_a   1.000
_cell.length_b   1.000
_cell.length_c   1.000
_cell.angle_alpha   90.00
_cell.angle_beta   90.00
_cell.angle_gamma   90.00
#
_symmetry.space_group_name_H-M   'P 1'
#
loop_
_entity.id
_entity.type
_entity.pdbx_description
1 polymer ?
#
loop_
_entity_poly.entity_id
_entity_poly.type
_entity_poly.pdbx_seq_one_letter_code
_entity_poly.pdbx_strand_id
1 'polypeptide(L)'
;MRLDGISLCLLTRFVALVTASESPTSSSGSIVDSSTEEERESESPYFPWTHQPICSEHLSEAGDEFCVYTNASFSNGRGISIFTTPAIAHEFASLPPFQDAAALSSKGINPETDEEDRPWYTSSIPGKGIGMLASRPLKRGDLITAYTPALVAHIGDLVFSEDRERLLKLAIDQLPAASRDAYLDLAKIYDEPEVVAQDVLKANGFDMKIGGLLHPAVFPEAARYNHACAPNAQYFLSTDLLTHYVHAVRPIQRDEEITISYAPPLRLHADRQQFFKSVFHFTCSCRRCSPDSHNSPRTVRDSDKATQDIVNLQWQLSRPDPTAGVREAETLVDLYKAEGLEGFLDDAYGHAALAYSRVGSARGAKKYARLAVEAAWFKYGFDGEGMDKVREWESIARDPTAHASWRSAIRKTEL
;
A
#
# COMPACT_ATOMS: atom_id res chain seq x y z
N MET A 1 36.89 8.30 1.42
CA MET A 1 36.49 6.91 1.72
C MET A 1 35.43 6.53 0.71
N ARG A 2 35.69 5.53 -0.14
CA ARG A 2 34.83 5.13 -1.25
C ARG A 2 33.57 4.45 -0.68
N LEU A 3 32.41 4.92 -1.11
CA LEU A 3 31.10 4.31 -0.84
C LEU A 3 30.90 3.22 -1.89
N ASP A 4 31.05 1.97 -1.48
CA ASP A 4 30.78 0.83 -2.34
C ASP A 4 29.26 0.63 -2.48
N GLY A 5 28.77 0.81 -3.69
CA GLY A 5 27.44 0.37 -4.10
C GLY A 5 27.42 -1.15 -4.18
N ILE A 6 26.66 -1.79 -3.30
CA ILE A 6 25.98 -3.10 -3.46
C ILE A 6 24.94 -3.15 -2.34
N SER A 7 23.69 -2.77 -2.64
CA SER A 7 22.49 -3.26 -1.93
C SER A 7 21.21 -2.83 -2.65
N LEU A 8 21.07 -3.19 -3.93
CA LEU A 8 19.80 -3.04 -4.64
C LEU A 8 19.66 -4.12 -5.73
N CYS A 9 19.63 -5.38 -5.31
CA CYS A 9 19.41 -6.51 -6.23
C CYS A 9 19.06 -7.81 -5.49
N LEU A 10 17.96 -7.84 -4.73
CA LEU A 10 17.36 -9.11 -4.30
C LEU A 10 15.84 -8.98 -4.21
N LEU A 11 15.14 -9.87 -4.95
CA LEU A 11 13.69 -10.08 -5.15
C LEU A 11 13.16 -9.46 -6.46
N THR A 12 12.72 -10.16 -7.51
CA THR A 12 12.80 -11.57 -7.94
C THR A 12 12.38 -11.58 -9.42
N ARG A 13 13.06 -12.34 -10.29
CA ARG A 13 12.59 -12.72 -11.64
C ARG A 13 11.79 -14.03 -11.57
N PHE A 14 10.72 -14.19 -12.38
CA PHE A 14 10.43 -15.37 -13.24
C PHE A 14 9.15 -15.19 -14.12
N VAL A 15 9.36 -14.93 -15.45
CA VAL A 15 8.83 -15.50 -16.74
C VAL A 15 7.42 -16.17 -16.76
N ALA A 16 6.48 -16.05 -17.73
CA ALA A 16 6.58 -16.11 -19.22
C ALA A 16 5.30 -15.68 -20.01
N LEU A 17 5.53 -15.18 -21.23
CA LEU A 17 4.84 -15.30 -22.55
C LEU A 17 3.34 -15.67 -22.69
N VAL A 18 2.63 -15.01 -23.64
CA VAL A 18 2.04 -15.60 -24.87
C VAL A 18 1.44 -14.53 -25.84
N THR A 19 1.99 -14.56 -27.06
CA THR A 19 1.49 -14.25 -28.44
C THR A 19 0.81 -12.94 -28.88
N ALA A 20 1.36 -12.44 -29.99
CA ALA A 20 0.90 -11.38 -30.88
C ALA A 20 -0.29 -11.76 -31.77
N SER A 21 -1.01 -10.73 -32.24
CA SER A 21 -1.72 -10.72 -33.53
C SER A 21 -1.76 -9.29 -34.07
N GLU A 22 -1.12 -9.06 -35.22
CA GLU A 22 -1.42 -7.98 -36.17
C GLU A 22 -2.83 -8.22 -36.76
N SER A 23 -3.60 -7.33 -37.39
CA SER A 23 -3.46 -6.09 -38.21
C SER A 23 -4.92 -5.58 -38.47
N PRO A 24 -5.28 -4.64 -39.38
CA PRO A 24 -4.56 -3.60 -40.11
C PRO A 24 -5.18 -2.17 -39.94
N THR A 25 -4.49 -1.21 -40.55
CA THR A 25 -4.87 0.17 -40.83
C THR A 25 -6.06 0.28 -41.81
N SER A 26 -6.92 1.29 -41.59
CA SER A 26 -7.75 1.88 -42.66
C SER A 26 -7.83 3.39 -42.49
N SER A 27 -7.56 4.09 -43.59
CA SER A 27 -7.56 5.54 -43.74
C SER A 27 -8.95 6.11 -44.03
N SER A 28 -9.04 7.43 -43.84
CA SER A 28 -9.80 8.43 -44.61
C SER A 28 -11.05 9.06 -43.98
N GLY A 29 -11.05 10.39 -44.00
CA GLY A 29 -12.17 11.15 -44.58
C GLY A 29 -13.14 11.86 -43.63
N SER A 30 -12.71 13.05 -43.17
CA SER A 30 -13.47 14.28 -42.91
C SER A 30 -14.97 14.33 -43.25
N ILE A 31 -15.77 15.04 -42.40
CA ILE A 31 -16.65 16.15 -42.80
C ILE A 31 -16.93 17.03 -41.57
N VAL A 32 -16.92 18.33 -41.82
CA VAL A 32 -17.15 19.50 -40.95
C VAL A 32 -18.63 19.61 -40.59
N ASP A 33 -18.95 19.97 -39.34
CA ASP A 33 -20.10 20.85 -39.09
C ASP A 33 -19.82 21.82 -37.95
N SER A 34 -20.37 23.01 -38.12
CA SER A 34 -20.08 24.26 -37.44
C SER A 34 -21.09 24.59 -36.35
N SER A 35 -20.72 25.55 -35.50
CA SER A 35 -21.55 26.35 -34.59
C SER A 35 -21.83 25.78 -33.18
N THR A 36 -21.06 26.28 -32.22
CA THR A 36 -21.56 27.01 -31.04
C THR A 36 -20.35 27.57 -30.30
N GLU A 37 -20.14 28.88 -30.42
CA GLU A 37 -19.20 29.65 -29.61
C GLU A 37 -19.82 29.83 -28.22
N GLU A 38 -19.68 28.80 -27.37
CA GLU A 38 -19.58 29.03 -25.93
C GLU A 38 -18.15 29.49 -25.65
N GLU A 39 -17.99 30.54 -24.84
CA GLU A 39 -16.71 31.04 -24.35
C GLU A 39 -15.95 29.90 -23.65
N ARG A 40 -15.19 29.11 -24.42
CA ARG A 40 -14.20 28.19 -23.88
C ARG A 40 -13.12 29.07 -23.27
N GLU A 41 -13.09 29.14 -21.95
CA GLU A 41 -11.83 29.39 -21.25
C GLU A 41 -10.77 28.56 -21.97
N SER A 42 -9.77 29.21 -22.57
CA SER A 42 -8.74 28.48 -23.29
C SER A 42 -8.06 27.59 -22.25
N GLU A 43 -8.42 26.31 -22.24
CA GLU A 43 -7.77 25.34 -21.39
C GLU A 43 -6.27 25.50 -21.61
N SER A 44 -5.55 25.72 -20.50
CA SER A 44 -4.11 25.87 -20.53
C SER A 44 -3.50 24.77 -21.43
N PRO A 45 -2.46 25.05 -22.25
CA PRO A 45 -1.87 24.04 -23.14
C PRO A 45 -1.31 22.83 -22.40
N TYR A 46 -1.24 22.89 -21.07
CA TYR A 46 -0.80 21.84 -20.18
C TYR A 46 -1.89 21.42 -19.16
N PHE A 47 -3.18 21.65 -19.44
CA PHE A 47 -4.26 21.07 -18.62
C PHE A 47 -4.07 19.53 -18.49
N PRO A 48 -4.29 18.91 -17.31
CA PRO A 48 -4.88 19.44 -16.07
C PRO A 48 -3.89 20.09 -15.11
N TRP A 49 -2.66 20.36 -15.53
CA TRP A 49 -1.62 20.91 -14.67
C TRP A 49 -1.82 22.42 -14.47
N THR A 50 -1.66 22.87 -13.23
CA THR A 50 -1.74 24.30 -12.85
C THR A 50 -0.45 25.06 -13.13
N HIS A 51 0.65 24.35 -13.34
CA HIS A 51 1.96 24.88 -13.64
C HIS A 51 2.45 24.28 -14.95
N GLN A 52 3.18 25.07 -15.74
CA GLN A 52 3.86 24.56 -16.93
C GLN A 52 4.83 23.45 -16.52
N PRO A 53 4.76 22.25 -17.11
CA PRO A 53 5.68 21.17 -16.79
C PRO A 53 7.14 21.55 -17.07
N ILE A 54 8.03 21.23 -16.13
CA ILE A 54 9.47 21.49 -16.24
C ILE A 54 10.20 20.15 -16.24
N CYS A 55 11.01 19.93 -17.27
CA CYS A 55 11.69 18.67 -17.52
C CYS A 55 13.20 18.75 -17.29
N SER A 56 13.81 17.61 -16.99
CA SER A 56 15.24 17.43 -16.92
C SER A 56 15.88 17.20 -18.29
N GLU A 57 17.17 17.51 -18.44
CA GLU A 57 17.95 16.95 -19.54
C GLU A 57 18.31 15.48 -19.21
N HIS A 58 17.53 14.52 -19.72
CA HIS A 58 17.81 13.07 -19.78
C HIS A 58 18.38 12.43 -18.47
N LEU A 59 17.53 12.15 -17.48
CA LEU A 59 17.94 11.63 -16.15
C LEU A 59 18.03 10.10 -16.02
N SER A 60 17.51 9.32 -16.98
CA SER A 60 17.67 7.85 -16.95
C SER A 60 18.88 7.38 -17.74
N GLU A 61 19.39 6.20 -17.41
CA GLU A 61 20.44 5.53 -18.21
C GLU A 61 19.98 5.27 -19.66
N ALA A 62 18.67 5.18 -19.90
CA ALA A 62 18.07 5.01 -21.21
C ALA A 62 17.86 6.33 -21.97
N GLY A 63 18.10 7.48 -21.33
CA GLY A 63 17.90 8.80 -21.92
C GLY A 63 16.45 9.29 -21.87
N ASP A 64 15.62 8.79 -20.97
CA ASP A 64 14.26 9.27 -20.81
C ASP A 64 14.24 10.64 -20.12
N GLU A 65 13.30 11.47 -20.57
CA GLU A 65 12.99 12.76 -19.96
C GLU A 65 12.05 12.59 -18.77
N PHE A 66 12.37 13.24 -17.66
CA PHE A 66 11.53 13.30 -16.47
C PHE A 66 11.10 14.74 -16.21
N CYS A 67 9.83 14.92 -15.88
CA CYS A 67 9.26 16.23 -15.67
C CYS A 67 8.47 16.31 -14.36
N VAL A 68 8.31 17.54 -13.89
CA VAL A 68 7.45 17.89 -12.76
C VAL A 68 6.11 18.34 -13.30
N TYR A 69 5.04 17.69 -12.86
CA TYR A 69 3.66 18.00 -13.17
C TYR A 69 2.93 18.32 -11.87
N THR A 70 2.43 19.56 -11.73
CA THR A 70 1.74 19.99 -10.51
C THR A 70 0.34 20.47 -10.80
N ASN A 71 -0.63 19.92 -10.08
CA ASN A 71 -1.98 20.46 -9.98
C ASN A 71 -2.22 20.94 -8.54
N ALA A 72 -2.08 22.25 -8.32
CA ALA A 72 -2.25 22.88 -7.01
C ALA A 72 -3.72 23.03 -6.59
N SER A 73 -4.68 22.94 -7.52
CA SER A 73 -6.12 22.96 -7.21
C SER A 73 -6.69 21.57 -6.93
N PHE A 74 -5.91 20.51 -7.16
CA PHE A 74 -6.30 19.12 -6.96
C PHE A 74 -6.89 18.88 -5.56
N SER A 75 -8.02 18.17 -5.50
CA SER A 75 -8.76 17.87 -4.27
C SER A 75 -8.99 19.10 -3.38
N ASN A 76 -9.76 20.07 -3.88
CA ASN A 76 -10.12 21.31 -3.16
C ASN A 76 -8.90 22.12 -2.69
N GLY A 77 -7.87 22.22 -3.54
CA GLY A 77 -6.68 23.01 -3.21
C GLY A 77 -5.73 22.34 -2.22
N ARG A 78 -5.89 21.03 -1.97
CA ARG A 78 -4.85 20.24 -1.29
C ARG A 78 -3.60 20.10 -2.15
N GLY A 79 -3.78 19.99 -3.46
CA GLY A 79 -2.70 19.89 -4.43
C GLY A 79 -2.06 18.49 -4.53
N ILE A 80 -1.42 18.26 -5.67
CA ILE A 80 -0.58 17.09 -5.95
C ILE A 80 0.53 17.47 -6.93
N SER A 81 1.73 16.95 -6.69
CA SER A 81 2.85 17.04 -7.62
C SER A 81 3.37 15.66 -7.99
N ILE A 82 3.71 15.50 -9.26
CA ILE A 82 4.09 14.23 -9.86
C ILE A 82 5.41 14.42 -10.59
N PHE A 83 6.41 13.65 -10.22
CA PHE A 83 7.70 13.59 -10.90
C PHE A 83 7.81 12.27 -11.66
N THR A 84 7.61 12.33 -12.98
CA THR A 84 7.53 11.12 -13.83
C THR A 84 7.82 11.47 -15.29
N THR A 85 7.74 10.50 -16.20
CA THR A 85 7.93 10.72 -17.64
C THR A 85 6.66 11.30 -18.30
N PRO A 86 6.78 12.00 -19.44
CA PRO A 86 5.62 12.53 -20.15
C PRO A 86 4.55 11.47 -20.50
N ALA A 87 4.97 10.27 -20.88
CA ALA A 87 4.05 9.17 -21.21
C ALA A 87 3.17 8.78 -20.02
N ILE A 88 3.77 8.66 -18.82
CA ILE A 88 3.06 8.26 -17.60
C ILE A 88 2.22 9.41 -17.05
N ALA A 89 2.66 10.66 -17.22
CA ALA A 89 1.88 11.84 -16.83
C ALA A 89 0.50 11.88 -17.51
N HIS A 90 0.40 11.43 -18.77
CA HIS A 90 -0.89 11.28 -19.45
C HIS A 90 -1.80 10.23 -18.79
N GLU A 91 -1.22 9.13 -18.29
CA GLU A 91 -2.00 8.14 -17.54
C GLU A 91 -2.53 8.73 -16.24
N PHE A 92 -1.71 9.47 -15.48
CA PHE A 92 -2.17 10.18 -14.29
C PHE A 92 -3.31 11.14 -14.61
N ALA A 93 -3.15 11.95 -15.65
CA ALA A 93 -4.18 12.89 -16.08
C ALA A 93 -5.49 12.17 -16.44
N SER A 94 -5.44 10.92 -16.91
CA SER A 94 -6.65 10.13 -17.22
C SER A 94 -7.38 9.56 -16.00
N LEU A 95 -6.77 9.58 -14.80
CA LEU A 95 -7.37 8.99 -13.61
C LEU A 95 -8.62 9.77 -13.16
N PRO A 96 -9.65 9.09 -12.60
CA PRO A 96 -10.89 9.74 -12.18
C PRO A 96 -10.72 11.03 -11.35
N PRO A 97 -9.78 11.12 -10.38
CA PRO A 97 -9.57 12.35 -9.60
C PRO A 97 -9.15 13.59 -10.40
N PHE A 98 -8.63 13.41 -11.63
CA PHE A 98 -8.28 14.52 -12.53
C PHE A 98 -9.40 14.85 -13.53
N GLN A 99 -10.38 13.98 -13.66
CA GLN A 99 -11.48 14.09 -14.63
C GLN A 99 -12.78 14.60 -13.97
N ASP A 100 -12.97 14.30 -12.68
CA ASP A 100 -14.14 14.71 -11.91
C ASP A 100 -13.74 15.17 -10.51
N ALA A 101 -14.01 16.44 -10.20
CA ALA A 101 -13.73 17.04 -8.89
C ALA A 101 -14.48 16.33 -7.75
N ALA A 102 -15.60 15.65 -8.03
CA ALA A 102 -16.36 14.90 -7.04
C ALA A 102 -15.85 13.46 -6.82
N ALA A 103 -14.91 12.96 -7.64
CA ALA A 103 -14.43 11.57 -7.56
C ALA A 103 -13.85 11.21 -6.18
N LEU A 104 -13.23 12.19 -5.51
CA LEU A 104 -12.64 12.04 -4.19
C LEU A 104 -13.63 12.36 -3.05
N SER A 105 -14.27 13.52 -3.11
CA SER A 105 -15.15 14.02 -2.04
C SER A 105 -16.38 13.15 -1.85
N SER A 106 -16.95 12.59 -2.92
CA SER A 106 -18.08 11.64 -2.84
C SER A 106 -17.75 10.34 -2.09
N LYS A 107 -16.46 10.05 -1.90
CA LYS A 107 -15.97 8.87 -1.16
C LYS A 107 -15.40 9.22 0.21
N GLY A 108 -15.51 10.48 0.64
CA GLY A 108 -14.96 10.95 1.91
C GLY A 108 -13.42 10.97 1.95
N ILE A 109 -12.77 11.07 0.79
CA ILE A 109 -11.31 11.17 0.68
C ILE A 109 -10.90 12.63 0.89
N ASN A 110 -9.77 12.84 1.58
CA ASN A 110 -9.30 14.15 2.04
C ASN A 110 -10.38 14.90 2.84
N PRO A 111 -10.91 14.31 3.92
CA PRO A 111 -12.05 14.88 4.63
C PRO A 111 -11.70 16.25 5.25
N GLU A 112 -12.52 17.25 4.94
CA GLU A 112 -12.55 18.55 5.63
C GLU A 112 -13.26 18.37 6.98
N THR A 113 -12.59 17.68 7.90
CA THR A 113 -13.12 17.40 9.25
C THR A 113 -12.41 18.28 10.27
N ASP A 114 -13.20 18.89 11.15
CA ASP A 114 -12.67 19.60 12.30
C ASP A 114 -11.79 18.67 13.14
N GLU A 115 -10.72 19.22 13.72
CA GLU A 115 -9.73 18.40 14.41
C GLU A 115 -10.33 17.54 15.54
N GLU A 116 -11.41 18.05 16.17
CA GLU A 116 -12.12 17.41 17.28
C GLU A 116 -12.92 16.16 16.85
N ASP A 117 -13.33 16.07 15.58
CA ASP A 117 -14.14 14.98 15.04
C ASP A 117 -13.31 13.87 14.39
N ARG A 118 -12.02 14.11 14.15
CA ARG A 118 -11.11 13.11 13.58
C ARG A 118 -10.96 11.92 14.52
N PRO A 119 -10.92 10.66 14.01
CA PRO A 119 -10.71 9.47 14.84
C PRO A 119 -9.28 9.32 15.37
N TRP A 120 -8.41 10.28 15.07
CA TRP A 120 -6.99 10.26 15.41
C TRP A 120 -6.45 11.67 15.69
N TYR A 121 -5.32 11.73 16.37
CA TYR A 121 -4.48 12.91 16.53
C TYR A 121 -3.01 12.50 16.47
N THR A 122 -2.09 13.44 16.31
CA THR A 122 -0.65 13.17 16.33
C THR A 122 0.01 13.72 17.59
N SER A 123 1.05 13.05 18.06
CA SER A 123 1.85 13.51 19.20
C SER A 123 3.27 12.98 19.14
N SER A 124 4.19 13.64 19.85
CA SER A 124 5.55 13.13 20.02
C SER A 124 5.53 11.93 20.96
N ILE A 125 6.08 10.81 20.50
CA ILE A 125 6.22 9.56 21.24
C ILE A 125 7.70 9.35 21.55
N PRO A 126 8.08 9.21 22.83
CA PRO A 126 9.48 9.01 23.22
C PRO A 126 10.16 7.88 22.45
N GLY A 127 11.24 8.20 21.75
CA GLY A 127 12.03 7.25 20.96
C GLY A 127 11.40 6.81 19.64
N LYS A 128 10.25 7.36 19.23
CA LYS A 128 9.58 7.04 17.96
C LYS A 128 9.23 8.25 17.09
N GLY A 129 9.60 9.46 17.50
CA GLY A 129 9.25 10.68 16.75
C GLY A 129 7.76 11.02 16.90
N ILE A 130 7.13 11.51 15.84
CA ILE A 130 5.69 11.85 15.85
C ILE A 130 4.90 10.61 15.42
N GLY A 131 4.01 10.13 16.28
CA GLY A 131 3.10 9.02 15.98
C GLY A 131 1.64 9.46 15.94
N MET A 132 0.82 8.68 15.26
CA MET A 132 -0.63 8.81 15.25
C MET A 132 -1.27 8.00 16.39
N LEU A 133 -2.20 8.59 17.14
CA LEU A 133 -2.91 7.96 18.24
C LEU A 133 -4.42 8.08 18.03
N ALA A 134 -5.19 7.12 18.54
CA ALA A 134 -6.64 7.15 18.41
C ALA A 134 -7.26 8.19 19.36
N SER A 135 -8.08 9.09 18.82
CA SER A 135 -8.80 10.11 19.63
C SER A 135 -9.99 9.51 20.38
N ARG A 136 -10.47 8.32 19.97
CA ARG A 136 -11.59 7.60 20.57
C ARG A 136 -11.39 6.10 20.39
N PRO A 137 -12.14 5.24 21.10
CA PRO A 137 -12.11 3.80 20.82
C PRO A 137 -12.51 3.52 19.37
N LEU A 138 -11.69 2.74 18.66
CA LEU A 138 -11.94 2.28 17.29
C LEU A 138 -12.23 0.79 17.29
N LYS A 139 -13.14 0.38 16.42
CA LYS A 139 -13.50 -1.02 16.19
C LYS A 139 -12.77 -1.53 14.95
N ARG A 140 -12.60 -2.85 14.88
CA ARG A 140 -12.15 -3.50 13.64
C ARG A 140 -13.07 -3.09 12.49
N GLY A 141 -12.48 -2.66 11.38
CA GLY A 141 -13.17 -2.18 10.20
C GLY A 141 -13.40 -0.66 10.16
N ASP A 142 -13.20 0.07 11.25
CA ASP A 142 -13.31 1.53 11.22
C ASP A 142 -12.25 2.13 10.28
N LEU A 143 -12.68 3.02 9.37
CA LEU A 143 -11.79 3.84 8.55
C LEU A 143 -11.11 4.90 9.43
N ILE A 144 -9.79 4.96 9.38
CA ILE A 144 -8.97 5.90 10.15
C ILE A 144 -8.57 7.09 9.29
N THR A 145 -8.00 6.82 8.11
CA THR A 145 -7.55 7.86 7.16
C THR A 145 -7.79 7.43 5.72
N ALA A 146 -8.16 8.38 4.87
CA ALA A 146 -8.21 8.25 3.41
C ALA A 146 -7.72 9.56 2.78
N TYR A 147 -6.45 9.60 2.37
CA TYR A 147 -5.83 10.81 1.83
C TYR A 147 -5.10 10.54 0.51
N THR A 148 -5.04 11.56 -0.34
CA THR A 148 -4.24 11.54 -1.57
C THR A 148 -2.78 11.92 -1.30
N PRO A 149 -1.82 11.58 -2.17
CA PRO A 149 -0.44 11.96 -1.95
C PRO A 149 -0.24 13.46 -2.16
N ALA A 150 0.77 14.03 -1.51
CA ALA A 150 1.30 15.35 -1.84
C ALA A 150 2.30 15.26 -2.99
N LEU A 151 3.15 14.23 -2.96
CA LEU A 151 4.16 13.94 -3.98
C LEU A 151 4.03 12.50 -4.45
N VAL A 152 4.12 12.28 -5.76
CA VAL A 152 4.31 10.97 -6.39
C VAL A 152 5.53 11.05 -7.29
N ALA A 153 6.50 10.16 -7.13
CA ALA A 153 7.77 10.26 -7.85
C ALA A 153 8.19 8.90 -8.40
N HIS A 154 8.59 8.83 -9.67
CA HIS A 154 9.34 7.70 -10.19
C HIS A 154 10.83 7.93 -9.94
N ILE A 155 11.50 6.97 -9.30
CA ILE A 155 12.91 7.08 -8.93
C ILE A 155 13.76 5.86 -9.31
N GLY A 156 13.15 4.82 -9.89
CA GLY A 156 13.76 3.50 -10.05
C GLY A 156 14.94 3.48 -11.01
N ASP A 157 14.76 4.06 -12.20
CA ASP A 157 15.76 4.02 -13.27
C ASP A 157 16.60 5.31 -13.34
N LEU A 158 16.48 6.18 -12.31
CA LEU A 158 17.14 7.47 -12.28
C LEU A 158 18.55 7.37 -11.71
N VAL A 159 19.50 7.94 -12.45
CA VAL A 159 20.84 8.19 -11.91
C VAL A 159 20.71 9.24 -10.79
N PHE A 160 21.35 8.99 -9.64
CA PHE A 160 21.40 10.01 -8.60
C PHE A 160 22.13 11.25 -9.14
N SER A 161 21.41 12.37 -9.22
CA SER A 161 21.91 13.63 -9.77
C SER A 161 21.41 14.79 -8.93
N GLU A 162 22.15 15.91 -8.94
CA GLU A 162 21.69 17.17 -8.34
C GLU A 162 20.38 17.65 -8.98
N ASP A 163 20.16 17.34 -10.26
CA ASP A 163 18.94 17.66 -10.98
C ASP A 163 17.71 16.95 -10.44
N ARG A 164 17.85 15.70 -9.94
CA ARG A 164 16.74 14.98 -9.32
C ARG A 164 16.24 15.73 -8.08
N GLU A 165 17.14 16.10 -7.18
CA GLU A 165 16.74 16.87 -5.99
C GLU A 165 16.18 18.23 -6.36
N ARG A 166 16.79 18.94 -7.32
CA ARG A 166 16.29 20.22 -7.82
C ARG A 166 14.84 20.13 -8.31
N LEU A 167 14.51 19.08 -9.06
CA LEU A 167 13.16 18.86 -9.59
C LEU A 167 12.17 18.38 -8.53
N LEU A 168 12.60 17.53 -7.59
CA LEU A 168 11.77 17.16 -6.44
C LEU A 168 11.46 18.38 -5.58
N LYS A 169 12.44 19.25 -5.33
CA LYS A 169 12.22 20.51 -4.62
C LYS A 169 11.24 21.42 -5.37
N LEU A 170 11.39 21.54 -6.69
CA LEU A 170 10.45 22.29 -7.52
C LEU A 170 9.02 21.73 -7.40
N ALA A 171 8.86 20.40 -7.41
CA ALA A 171 7.56 19.75 -7.21
C ALA A 171 6.94 20.17 -5.87
N ILE A 172 7.72 20.12 -4.79
CA ILE A 172 7.27 20.52 -3.46
C ILE A 172 6.96 22.02 -3.35
N ASP A 173 7.79 22.89 -3.95
CA ASP A 173 7.61 24.35 -3.92
C ASP A 173 6.36 24.82 -4.68
N GLN A 174 5.89 24.05 -5.67
CA GLN A 174 4.66 24.32 -6.43
C GLN A 174 3.37 23.87 -5.72
N LEU A 175 3.48 23.13 -4.61
CA LEU A 175 2.31 22.73 -3.82
C LEU A 175 1.71 23.92 -3.05
N PRO A 176 0.40 23.86 -2.74
CA PRO A 176 -0.21 24.75 -1.76
C PRO A 176 0.58 24.77 -0.44
N ALA A 177 0.66 25.94 0.20
CA ALA A 177 1.54 26.16 1.36
C ALA A 177 1.33 25.12 2.48
N ALA A 178 0.08 24.79 2.80
CA ALA A 178 -0.23 23.78 3.81
C ALA A 178 0.35 22.39 3.49
N SER A 179 0.23 21.94 2.24
CA SER A 179 0.74 20.64 1.79
C SER A 179 2.26 20.62 1.67
N ARG A 180 2.86 21.72 1.20
CA ARG A 180 4.31 21.90 1.17
C ARG A 180 4.89 21.83 2.58
N ASP A 181 4.33 22.60 3.50
CA ASP A 181 4.82 22.68 4.87
C ASP A 181 4.61 21.32 5.60
N ALA A 182 3.48 20.66 5.35
CA ALA A 182 3.22 19.31 5.87
C ALA A 182 4.21 18.26 5.35
N TYR A 183 4.65 18.35 4.09
CA TYR A 183 5.69 17.49 3.53
C TYR A 183 7.05 17.75 4.19
N LEU A 184 7.45 19.02 4.33
CA LEU A 184 8.75 19.41 4.89
C LEU A 184 8.88 19.13 6.40
N ASP A 185 7.76 18.98 7.11
CA ASP A 185 7.70 18.60 8.53
C ASP A 185 7.78 17.06 8.77
N LEU A 186 7.86 16.26 7.71
CA LEU A 186 8.00 14.82 7.82
C LEU A 186 9.41 14.38 8.22
N ALA A 187 9.50 13.15 8.70
CA ALA A 187 10.77 12.55 9.11
C ALA A 187 11.73 12.41 7.91
N LYS A 188 13.02 12.43 8.22
CA LYS A 188 14.13 12.27 7.27
C LYS A 188 15.05 11.16 7.78
N ILE A 189 15.79 10.48 6.89
CA ILE A 189 16.73 9.42 7.27
C ILE A 189 18.12 9.98 7.60
N TYR A 190 18.59 10.96 6.83
CA TYR A 190 19.95 11.51 6.93
C TYR A 190 19.96 12.95 7.44
N ASP A 191 18.92 13.72 7.16
CA ASP A 191 18.76 15.15 7.51
C ASP A 191 19.86 16.05 6.91
N GLU A 192 20.28 15.71 5.68
CA GLU A 192 21.25 16.49 4.91
C GLU A 192 20.54 17.67 4.19
N PRO A 193 20.96 18.93 4.41
CA PRO A 193 20.30 20.11 3.83
C PRO A 193 20.23 20.12 2.30
N GLU A 194 21.16 19.44 1.63
CA GLU A 194 21.29 19.42 0.18
C GLU A 194 20.30 18.47 -0.50
N VAL A 195 19.65 17.54 0.23
CA VAL A 195 18.79 16.49 -0.35
C VAL A 195 17.47 16.28 0.42
N VAL A 196 16.93 17.35 0.98
CA VAL A 196 15.74 17.30 1.85
C VAL A 196 14.53 16.66 1.17
N ALA A 197 14.23 17.01 -0.08
CA ALA A 197 13.03 16.52 -0.76
C ALA A 197 13.13 15.01 -0.98
N GLN A 198 14.27 14.52 -1.45
CA GLN A 198 14.52 13.09 -1.61
C GLN A 198 14.57 12.34 -0.27
N ASP A 199 15.13 12.93 0.78
CA ASP A 199 15.26 12.26 2.08
C ASP A 199 13.89 12.04 2.73
N VAL A 200 13.00 13.04 2.65
CA VAL A 200 11.59 12.89 3.04
C VAL A 200 10.90 11.80 2.20
N LEU A 201 11.09 11.80 0.88
CA LEU A 201 10.52 10.77 0.00
C LEU A 201 10.99 9.37 0.40
N LYS A 202 12.28 9.21 0.72
CA LYS A 202 12.87 7.94 1.13
C LYS A 202 12.32 7.45 2.47
N ALA A 203 12.15 8.36 3.44
CA ALA A 203 11.66 8.01 4.77
C ALA A 203 10.17 7.65 4.80
N ASN A 204 9.36 8.28 3.93
CA ASN A 204 7.89 8.30 4.06
C ASN A 204 7.13 7.77 2.83
N GLY A 205 7.85 7.32 1.79
CA GLY A 205 7.25 6.88 0.53
C GLY A 205 6.54 5.54 0.64
N PHE A 206 5.35 5.46 0.03
CA PHE A 206 4.58 4.24 -0.19
C PHE A 206 4.54 3.93 -1.69
N ASP A 207 4.94 2.73 -2.08
CA ASP A 207 5.06 2.37 -3.49
C ASP A 207 3.69 2.16 -4.15
N MET A 208 3.41 2.96 -5.18
CA MET A 208 2.26 2.79 -6.07
C MET A 208 2.72 2.35 -7.45
N LYS A 209 1.96 1.48 -8.13
CA LYS A 209 2.27 1.08 -9.51
C LYS A 209 1.30 1.73 -10.48
N ILE A 210 1.80 2.62 -11.33
CA ILE A 210 1.01 3.38 -12.31
C ILE A 210 1.76 3.35 -13.64
N GLY A 211 1.07 3.08 -14.75
CA GLY A 211 1.68 2.86 -16.06
C GLY A 211 2.78 1.82 -16.10
N GLY A 212 2.64 0.77 -15.30
CA GLY A 212 3.62 -0.31 -15.20
C GLY A 212 4.86 0.02 -14.38
N LEU A 213 5.05 1.27 -13.94
CA LEU A 213 6.22 1.72 -13.17
C LEU A 213 5.88 1.92 -11.69
N LEU A 214 6.87 1.66 -10.84
CA LEU A 214 6.79 1.94 -9.40
C LEU A 214 7.04 3.43 -9.14
N HIS A 215 6.20 4.02 -8.30
CA HIS A 215 6.24 5.40 -7.87
C HIS A 215 6.08 5.47 -6.36
N PRO A 216 7.15 5.71 -5.59
CA PRO A 216 7.02 6.15 -4.22
C PRO A 216 6.14 7.40 -4.12
N ALA A 217 5.13 7.32 -3.28
CA ALA A 217 4.16 8.37 -3.03
C ALA A 217 4.15 8.76 -1.55
N VAL A 218 4.18 10.07 -1.26
CA VAL A 218 4.20 10.60 0.11
C VAL A 218 2.84 11.15 0.47
N PHE A 219 2.29 10.62 1.56
CA PHE A 219 1.02 11.02 2.16
C PHE A 219 1.32 11.59 3.55
N PRO A 220 1.31 12.92 3.76
CA PRO A 220 1.71 13.52 5.02
C PRO A 220 1.00 12.95 6.25
N GLU A 221 -0.27 12.59 6.11
CA GLU A 221 -1.08 11.99 7.17
C GLU A 221 -0.66 10.53 7.43
N ALA A 222 -0.46 9.72 6.38
CA ALA A 222 -0.06 8.33 6.53
C ALA A 222 1.39 8.17 7.00
N ALA A 223 2.26 9.13 6.69
CA ALA A 223 3.63 9.20 7.17
C ALA A 223 3.75 9.31 8.71
N ARG A 224 2.65 9.60 9.41
CA ARG A 224 2.61 9.63 10.89
C ARG A 224 2.27 8.27 11.54
N TYR A 225 1.91 7.26 10.76
CA TYR A 225 1.76 5.91 11.30
C TYR A 225 3.13 5.30 11.57
N ASN A 226 3.46 5.10 12.84
CA ASN A 226 4.68 4.39 13.21
C ASN A 226 4.58 2.89 12.93
N HIS A 227 5.75 2.25 12.85
CA HIS A 227 5.85 0.81 12.67
C HIS A 227 5.57 0.01 13.95
N ALA A 228 4.81 -1.09 13.82
CA ALA A 228 4.87 -2.24 14.72
C ALA A 228 4.89 -3.57 13.95
N CYS A 229 5.64 -4.56 14.45
CA CYS A 229 5.65 -5.91 13.85
C CYS A 229 4.36 -6.70 14.12
N ALA A 230 3.49 -6.19 14.99
CA ALA A 230 2.15 -6.66 15.31
C ALA A 230 1.17 -5.47 15.23
N PRO A 231 0.93 -4.93 14.02
CA PRO A 231 0.19 -3.69 13.85
C PRO A 231 -1.28 -3.83 14.26
N ASN A 232 -1.92 -2.73 14.66
CA ASN A 232 -3.35 -2.67 14.95
C ASN A 232 -4.18 -2.04 13.81
N ALA A 233 -3.52 -1.52 12.78
CA ALA A 233 -4.14 -1.04 11.54
C ALA A 233 -3.49 -1.67 10.30
N GLN A 234 -4.22 -1.69 9.19
CA GLN A 234 -3.76 -2.14 7.88
C GLN A 234 -4.14 -1.13 6.82
N TYR A 235 -3.26 -0.98 5.82
CA TYR A 235 -3.49 -0.09 4.70
C TYR A 235 -3.60 -0.84 3.38
N PHE A 236 -4.23 -0.17 2.42
CA PHE A 236 -4.09 -0.47 1.01
C PHE A 236 -4.00 0.86 0.22
N LEU A 237 -3.43 0.78 -0.98
CA LEU A 237 -3.28 1.92 -1.88
C LEU A 237 -4.23 1.72 -3.06
N SER A 238 -5.14 2.66 -3.28
CA SER A 238 -5.94 2.68 -4.50
C SER A 238 -5.21 3.49 -5.56
N THR A 239 -4.77 2.84 -6.63
CA THR A 239 -4.12 3.50 -7.77
C THR A 239 -5.10 4.37 -8.54
N ASP A 240 -6.35 3.91 -8.68
CA ASP A 240 -7.39 4.61 -9.45
C ASP A 240 -7.77 5.95 -8.79
N LEU A 241 -7.80 5.98 -7.45
CA LEU A 241 -8.17 7.16 -6.68
C LEU A 241 -6.95 7.91 -6.12
N LEU A 242 -5.74 7.45 -6.40
CA LEU A 242 -4.51 7.95 -5.78
C LEU A 242 -4.62 8.10 -4.27
N THR A 243 -5.12 7.09 -3.57
CA THR A 243 -5.51 7.23 -2.16
C THR A 243 -4.90 6.15 -1.27
N HIS A 244 -4.35 6.56 -0.13
CA HIS A 244 -3.91 5.69 0.94
C HIS A 244 -5.03 5.52 1.97
N TYR A 245 -5.62 4.32 2.04
CA TYR A 245 -6.66 3.98 2.99
C TYR A 245 -6.06 3.24 4.18
N VAL A 246 -6.50 3.55 5.40
CA VAL A 246 -6.11 2.81 6.61
C VAL A 246 -7.34 2.45 7.43
N HIS A 247 -7.44 1.18 7.79
CA HIS A 247 -8.51 0.67 8.63
C HIS A 247 -7.94 -0.01 9.89
N ALA A 248 -8.67 0.10 11.00
CA ALA A 248 -8.36 -0.67 12.20
C ALA A 248 -8.62 -2.17 11.94
N VAL A 249 -7.67 -3.04 12.28
CA VAL A 249 -7.82 -4.51 12.10
C VAL A 249 -8.12 -5.25 13.41
N ARG A 250 -8.07 -4.53 14.52
CA ARG A 250 -8.50 -4.97 15.86
C ARG A 250 -8.98 -3.75 16.65
N PRO A 251 -9.65 -3.93 17.81
CA PRO A 251 -10.01 -2.79 18.66
C PRO A 251 -8.77 -1.98 19.07
N ILE A 252 -8.88 -0.65 18.99
CA ILE A 252 -7.84 0.30 19.40
C ILE A 252 -8.46 1.19 20.48
N GLN A 253 -7.82 1.29 21.64
CA GLN A 253 -8.31 2.15 22.72
C GLN A 253 -8.02 3.62 22.44
N ARG A 254 -8.75 4.52 23.13
CA ARG A 254 -8.39 5.93 23.14
C ARG A 254 -6.95 6.10 23.63
N ASP A 255 -6.20 6.99 22.99
CA ASP A 255 -4.80 7.31 23.25
C ASP A 255 -3.84 6.13 23.02
N GLU A 256 -4.30 5.03 22.42
CA GLU A 256 -3.43 3.97 21.91
C GLU A 256 -2.82 4.40 20.57
N GLU A 257 -1.51 4.16 20.40
CA GLU A 257 -0.80 4.42 19.15
C GLU A 257 -1.36 3.53 18.02
N ILE A 258 -1.72 4.16 16.89
CA ILE A 258 -2.15 3.48 15.69
C ILE A 258 -0.90 3.16 14.86
N THR A 259 -0.70 1.88 14.56
CA THR A 259 0.53 1.39 13.93
C THR A 259 0.23 0.53 12.71
N ILE A 260 1.09 0.64 11.71
CA ILE A 260 1.09 -0.19 10.49
C ILE A 260 2.38 -1.02 10.41
N SER A 261 2.47 -1.95 9.46
CA SER A 261 3.72 -2.66 9.18
C SER A 261 4.44 -2.05 7.98
N TYR A 262 5.72 -1.72 8.14
CA TYR A 262 6.58 -1.26 7.04
C TYR A 262 7.28 -2.42 6.33
N ALA A 263 7.12 -3.64 6.83
CA ALA A 263 7.79 -4.82 6.32
C ALA A 263 6.83 -6.03 6.29
N PRO A 264 7.14 -7.06 5.47
CA PRO A 264 6.43 -8.34 5.54
C PRO A 264 6.45 -8.92 6.96
N PRO A 265 5.31 -9.47 7.46
CA PRO A 265 5.14 -9.81 8.88
C PRO A 265 5.91 -11.07 9.33
N LEU A 266 6.28 -11.93 8.38
CA LEU A 266 6.89 -13.25 8.63
C LEU A 266 8.42 -13.20 8.51
N ARG A 267 9.05 -12.46 9.42
CA ARG A 267 10.51 -12.38 9.56
C ARG A 267 10.92 -12.67 11.00
N LEU A 268 12.05 -13.34 11.19
CA LEU A 268 12.60 -13.59 12.53
C LEU A 268 13.07 -12.28 13.17
N HIS A 269 13.16 -12.25 14.50
CA HIS A 269 13.47 -11.06 15.26
C HIS A 269 14.77 -10.38 14.82
N ALA A 270 15.84 -11.16 14.62
CA ALA A 270 17.12 -10.64 14.16
C ALA A 270 17.01 -9.93 12.80
N ASP A 271 16.27 -10.53 11.86
CA ASP A 271 16.06 -9.96 10.53
C ASP A 271 15.20 -8.70 10.58
N ARG A 272 14.17 -8.67 11.45
CA ARG A 272 13.36 -7.46 11.68
C ARG A 272 14.23 -6.33 12.20
N GLN A 273 15.02 -6.57 13.24
CA GLN A 273 15.89 -5.53 13.83
C GLN A 273 16.95 -5.05 12.84
N GLN A 274 17.59 -5.97 12.11
CA GLN A 274 18.59 -5.61 11.11
C GLN A 274 17.98 -4.74 10.01
N PHE A 275 16.80 -5.10 9.50
CA PHE A 275 16.10 -4.33 8.48
C PHE A 275 15.78 -2.91 8.95
N PHE A 276 15.17 -2.75 10.13
CA PHE A 276 14.81 -1.41 10.63
C PHE A 276 16.03 -0.56 10.97
N LYS A 277 17.11 -1.18 11.45
CA LYS A 277 18.36 -0.48 11.71
C LYS A 277 19.04 -0.02 10.41
N SER A 278 19.02 -0.85 9.35
CA SER A 278 19.71 -0.53 8.10
C SER A 278 18.92 0.39 7.18
N VAL A 279 17.59 0.28 7.16
CA VAL A 279 16.72 1.01 6.22
C VAL A 279 16.13 2.27 6.85
N PHE A 280 15.65 2.16 8.09
CA PHE A 280 14.90 3.22 8.77
C PHE A 280 15.66 3.82 9.97
N HIS A 281 16.88 3.35 10.24
CA HIS A 281 17.75 3.83 11.31
C HIS A 281 17.14 3.81 12.73
N PHE A 282 16.20 2.88 13.01
CA PHE A 282 15.65 2.69 14.36
C PHE A 282 15.65 1.22 14.82
N THR A 283 15.55 1.01 16.13
CA THR A 283 15.37 -0.32 16.74
C THR A 283 13.90 -0.51 17.12
N CYS A 284 13.25 -1.55 16.59
CA CYS A 284 11.82 -1.76 16.86
C CYS A 284 11.63 -2.27 18.29
N SER A 285 10.81 -1.56 19.08
CA SER A 285 10.50 -1.87 20.48
C SER A 285 9.05 -2.35 20.69
N CYS A 286 8.37 -2.80 19.62
CA CYS A 286 7.00 -3.30 19.73
C CYS A 286 6.93 -4.59 20.56
N ARG A 287 5.71 -5.00 20.96
CA ARG A 287 5.48 -6.20 21.79
C ARG A 287 6.13 -7.50 21.27
N ARG A 288 6.29 -7.67 19.94
CA ARG A 288 6.98 -8.84 19.35
C ARG A 288 8.51 -8.76 19.44
N CYS A 289 9.07 -7.56 19.55
CA CYS A 289 10.50 -7.32 19.55
C CYS A 289 11.06 -7.05 20.96
N SER A 290 10.23 -6.53 21.86
CA SER A 290 10.61 -6.24 23.25
C SER A 290 9.47 -6.64 24.20
N PRO A 291 9.13 -7.94 24.28
CA PRO A 291 7.99 -8.40 25.06
C PRO A 291 8.03 -8.00 26.54
N ASP A 292 9.22 -7.98 27.13
CA ASP A 292 9.44 -7.61 28.53
C ASP A 292 8.99 -6.16 28.81
N SER A 293 9.27 -5.24 27.87
CA SER A 293 8.83 -3.84 27.94
C SER A 293 7.32 -3.64 27.84
N HIS A 294 6.58 -4.69 27.45
CA HIS A 294 5.13 -4.69 27.27
C HIS A 294 4.41 -5.65 28.22
N ASN A 295 5.07 -6.14 29.27
CA ASN A 295 4.54 -7.14 30.21
C ASN A 295 3.93 -8.37 29.50
N SER A 296 4.51 -8.74 28.35
CA SER A 296 4.02 -9.86 27.57
C SER A 296 4.55 -11.17 28.15
N PRO A 297 3.70 -12.21 28.32
CA PRO A 297 4.15 -13.51 28.82
C PRO A 297 4.95 -14.31 27.76
N ARG A 298 4.99 -13.84 26.51
CA ARG A 298 5.73 -14.47 25.40
C ARG A 298 7.13 -13.92 25.33
N THR A 299 8.12 -14.75 25.02
CA THR A 299 9.50 -14.32 24.75
C THR A 299 9.72 -14.04 23.25
N VAL A 300 10.86 -13.41 22.92
CA VAL A 300 11.30 -13.28 21.52
C VAL A 300 11.44 -14.65 20.85
N ARG A 301 11.94 -15.66 21.59
CA ARG A 301 12.08 -17.03 21.09
C ARG A 301 10.73 -17.66 20.76
N ASP A 302 9.68 -17.37 21.53
CA ASP A 302 8.32 -17.85 21.25
C ASP A 302 7.76 -17.21 19.96
N SER A 303 8.04 -15.92 19.73
CA SER A 303 7.65 -15.21 18.50
C SER A 303 8.38 -15.76 17.26
N ASP A 304 9.68 -16.04 17.37
CA ASP A 304 10.46 -16.64 16.29
C ASP A 304 9.99 -18.07 15.99
N LYS A 305 9.72 -18.87 17.04
CA LYS A 305 9.13 -20.20 16.88
C LYS A 305 7.76 -20.12 16.19
N ALA A 306 6.88 -19.23 16.62
CA ALA A 306 5.57 -19.06 16.00
C ALA A 306 5.68 -18.64 14.53
N THR A 307 6.63 -17.77 14.19
CA THR A 307 6.91 -17.38 12.80
C THR A 307 7.34 -18.59 11.96
N GLN A 308 8.23 -19.44 12.46
CA GLN A 308 8.64 -20.65 11.76
C GLN A 308 7.49 -21.65 11.61
N ASP A 309 6.70 -21.83 12.66
CA ASP A 309 5.53 -22.72 12.65
C ASP A 309 4.47 -22.23 11.64
N ILE A 310 4.24 -20.91 11.55
CA ILE A 310 3.38 -20.30 10.52
C ILE A 310 3.86 -20.65 9.11
N VAL A 311 5.14 -20.40 8.80
CA VAL A 311 5.71 -20.67 7.48
C VAL A 311 5.62 -22.15 7.12
N ASN A 312 5.90 -23.03 8.08
CA ASN A 312 5.81 -24.48 7.89
C ASN A 312 4.36 -24.93 7.62
N LEU A 313 3.39 -24.39 8.37
CA LEU A 313 1.97 -24.70 8.19
C LEU A 313 1.43 -24.17 6.86
N GLN A 314 1.79 -22.95 6.45
CA GLN A 314 1.43 -22.42 5.12
C GLN A 314 1.94 -23.35 4.01
N TRP A 315 3.21 -23.74 4.08
CA TRP A 315 3.79 -24.67 3.13
C TRP A 315 3.04 -26.01 3.12
N GLN A 316 2.79 -26.60 4.29
CA GLN A 316 2.07 -27.87 4.41
C GLN A 316 0.64 -27.77 3.83
N LEU A 317 -0.10 -26.70 4.14
CA LEU A 317 -1.49 -26.50 3.73
C LEU A 317 -1.65 -26.10 2.26
N SER A 318 -0.58 -25.58 1.64
CA SER A 318 -0.50 -25.32 0.20
C SER A 318 -0.41 -26.60 -0.64
N ARG A 319 0.11 -27.69 -0.06
CA ARG A 319 0.29 -28.96 -0.77
C ARG A 319 -1.03 -29.72 -0.89
N PRO A 320 -1.23 -30.51 -1.96
CA PRO A 320 -2.40 -31.37 -2.12
C PRO A 320 -2.27 -32.67 -1.30
N ASP A 321 -1.87 -32.53 -0.03
CA ASP A 321 -1.59 -33.60 0.92
C ASP A 321 -2.87 -33.92 1.74
N PRO A 322 -3.37 -35.17 1.73
CA PRO A 322 -4.54 -35.57 2.50
C PRO A 322 -4.34 -35.54 4.02
N THR A 323 -3.10 -35.43 4.52
CA THR A 323 -2.80 -35.33 5.97
C THR A 323 -2.80 -33.89 6.50
N ALA A 324 -2.72 -32.88 5.61
CA ALA A 324 -2.85 -31.48 5.96
C ALA A 324 -4.34 -31.15 6.20
N GLY A 325 -4.74 -31.11 7.47
CA GLY A 325 -6.13 -31.10 7.89
C GLY A 325 -6.65 -29.75 8.34
N VAL A 326 -7.91 -29.77 8.77
CA VAL A 326 -8.61 -28.63 9.37
C VAL A 326 -7.89 -28.12 10.61
N ARG A 327 -7.36 -29.02 11.44
CA ARG A 327 -6.68 -28.67 12.70
C ARG A 327 -5.43 -27.85 12.46
N GLU A 328 -4.64 -28.21 11.45
CA GLU A 328 -3.42 -27.50 11.06
C GLU A 328 -3.79 -26.09 10.55
N ALA A 329 -4.88 -25.96 9.79
CA ALA A 329 -5.37 -24.66 9.32
C ALA A 329 -5.92 -23.77 10.45
N GLU A 330 -6.62 -24.35 11.42
CA GLU A 330 -7.06 -23.62 12.62
C GLU A 330 -5.87 -23.19 13.48
N THR A 331 -4.87 -24.06 13.63
CA THR A 331 -3.62 -23.73 14.32
C THR A 331 -2.90 -22.56 13.64
N LEU A 332 -2.87 -22.52 12.30
CA LEU A 332 -2.31 -21.41 11.54
C LEU A 332 -3.05 -20.09 11.87
N VAL A 333 -4.38 -20.09 11.86
CA VAL A 333 -5.20 -18.92 12.23
C VAL A 333 -4.90 -18.45 13.65
N ASP A 334 -4.81 -19.38 14.60
CA ASP A 334 -4.55 -19.05 16.01
C ASP A 334 -3.14 -18.49 16.22
N LEU A 335 -2.13 -18.99 15.50
CA LEU A 335 -0.77 -18.44 15.54
C LEU A 335 -0.73 -17.00 15.02
N TYR A 336 -1.41 -16.69 13.91
CA TYR A 336 -1.50 -15.32 13.41
C TYR A 336 -2.11 -14.37 14.45
N LYS A 337 -3.22 -14.76 15.08
CA LYS A 337 -3.87 -13.96 16.12
C LYS A 337 -2.98 -13.80 17.36
N ALA A 338 -2.34 -14.88 17.81
CA ALA A 338 -1.47 -14.85 18.97
C ALA A 338 -0.22 -13.96 18.77
N GLU A 339 0.24 -13.83 17.52
CA GLU A 339 1.34 -12.93 17.13
C GLU A 339 0.87 -11.50 16.81
N GLY A 340 -0.44 -11.20 16.94
CA GLY A 340 -0.98 -9.87 16.64
C GLY A 340 -0.88 -9.49 15.17
N LEU A 341 -1.08 -10.48 14.28
CA LEU A 341 -1.02 -10.34 12.82
C LEU A 341 -2.42 -10.26 12.20
N GLU A 342 -3.39 -9.64 12.88
CA GLU A 342 -4.79 -9.64 12.44
C GLU A 342 -5.02 -8.93 11.09
N GLY A 343 -4.12 -8.03 10.69
CA GLY A 343 -4.13 -7.40 9.36
C GLY A 343 -3.60 -8.28 8.22
N PHE A 344 -3.10 -9.48 8.53
CA PHE A 344 -2.51 -10.43 7.56
C PHE A 344 -3.19 -11.80 7.59
N LEU A 345 -4.41 -11.87 8.13
CA LEU A 345 -5.17 -13.12 8.26
C LEU A 345 -5.77 -13.63 6.94
N ASP A 346 -5.66 -12.87 5.85
CA ASP A 346 -6.20 -13.22 4.53
C ASP A 346 -5.76 -14.62 4.09
N ASP A 347 -4.47 -14.91 4.19
CA ASP A 347 -3.89 -16.18 3.78
C ASP A 347 -4.26 -17.35 4.71
N ALA A 348 -4.19 -17.14 6.03
CA ALA A 348 -4.56 -18.15 7.02
C ALA A 348 -6.05 -18.55 6.91
N TYR A 349 -6.93 -17.57 6.67
CA TYR A 349 -8.35 -17.84 6.42
C TYR A 349 -8.59 -18.54 5.08
N GLY A 350 -7.85 -18.20 4.03
CA GLY A 350 -7.88 -18.91 2.75
C GLY A 350 -7.53 -20.39 2.90
N HIS A 351 -6.42 -20.69 3.60
CA HIS A 351 -6.03 -22.07 3.92
C HIS A 351 -7.12 -22.82 4.70
N ALA A 352 -7.74 -22.20 5.70
CA ALA A 352 -8.83 -22.80 6.46
C ALA A 352 -10.08 -23.05 5.59
N ALA A 353 -10.45 -22.11 4.72
CA ALA A 353 -11.56 -22.27 3.79
C ALA A 353 -11.36 -23.49 2.88
N LEU A 354 -10.16 -23.62 2.31
CA LEU A 354 -9.77 -24.75 1.47
C LEU A 354 -9.74 -26.07 2.25
N ALA A 355 -9.16 -26.10 3.45
CA ALA A 355 -9.11 -27.30 4.30
C ALA A 355 -10.52 -27.83 4.62
N TYR A 356 -11.43 -26.94 5.02
CA TYR A 356 -12.83 -27.32 5.28
C TYR A 356 -13.56 -27.76 3.99
N SER A 357 -13.26 -27.15 2.84
CA SER A 357 -13.82 -27.57 1.55
C SER A 357 -13.35 -28.99 1.15
N ARG A 358 -12.07 -29.31 1.36
CA ARG A 358 -11.48 -30.63 1.05
C ARG A 358 -12.12 -31.78 1.82
N VAL A 359 -12.52 -31.55 3.06
CA VAL A 359 -13.23 -32.54 3.89
C VAL A 359 -14.76 -32.52 3.70
N GLY A 360 -15.28 -31.66 2.81
CA GLY A 360 -16.70 -31.60 2.50
C GLY A 360 -17.56 -30.88 3.55
N SER A 361 -16.96 -30.00 4.36
CA SER A 361 -17.70 -29.20 5.34
C SER A 361 -18.08 -27.84 4.75
N ALA A 362 -19.30 -27.75 4.22
CA ALA A 362 -19.80 -26.51 3.62
C ALA A 362 -19.85 -25.36 4.63
N ARG A 363 -20.21 -25.64 5.89
CA ARG A 363 -20.31 -24.63 6.95
C ARG A 363 -18.95 -24.00 7.26
N GLY A 364 -17.92 -24.82 7.43
CA GLY A 364 -16.57 -24.35 7.70
C GLY A 364 -15.97 -23.60 6.52
N ALA A 365 -16.12 -24.15 5.30
CA ALA A 365 -15.62 -23.52 4.08
C ALA A 365 -16.22 -22.12 3.89
N LYS A 366 -17.54 -21.98 4.01
CA LYS A 366 -18.23 -20.68 3.90
C LYS A 366 -17.82 -19.70 4.99
N LYS A 367 -17.66 -20.15 6.24
CA LYS A 367 -17.23 -19.30 7.36
C LYS A 367 -15.87 -18.68 7.07
N TYR A 368 -14.86 -19.51 6.80
CA TYR A 368 -13.50 -19.04 6.60
C TYR A 368 -13.31 -18.28 5.29
N ALA A 369 -14.04 -18.64 4.23
CA ALA A 369 -14.02 -17.88 2.98
C ALA A 369 -14.51 -16.44 3.17
N ARG A 370 -15.60 -16.22 3.94
CA ARG A 370 -16.06 -14.86 4.26
C ARG A 370 -15.05 -14.05 5.06
N LEU A 371 -14.40 -14.70 6.03
CA LEU A 371 -13.32 -14.06 6.80
C LEU A 371 -12.11 -13.74 5.93
N ALA A 372 -11.77 -14.59 4.95
CA ALA A 372 -10.72 -14.34 3.99
C ALA A 372 -11.04 -13.14 3.08
N VAL A 373 -12.28 -13.02 2.59
CA VAL A 373 -12.74 -11.84 1.84
C VAL A 373 -12.56 -10.56 2.66
N GLU A 374 -13.07 -10.54 3.89
CA GLU A 374 -12.97 -9.36 4.77
C GLU A 374 -11.51 -8.97 5.04
N ALA A 375 -10.66 -9.94 5.38
CA ALA A 375 -9.25 -9.68 5.65
C ALA A 375 -8.48 -9.23 4.40
N ALA A 376 -8.80 -9.78 3.23
CA ALA A 376 -8.20 -9.40 1.96
C ALA A 376 -8.57 -7.96 1.55
N TRP A 377 -9.81 -7.52 1.81
CA TRP A 377 -10.19 -6.12 1.56
C TRP A 377 -9.38 -5.10 2.34
N PHE A 378 -8.99 -5.39 3.59
CA PHE A 378 -8.12 -4.48 4.35
C PHE A 378 -6.73 -4.31 3.73
N LYS A 379 -6.27 -5.30 2.96
CA LYS A 379 -4.89 -5.37 2.43
C LYS A 379 -4.79 -5.00 0.95
N TYR A 380 -5.79 -5.37 0.16
CA TYR A 380 -5.79 -5.18 -1.30
C TYR A 380 -6.85 -4.18 -1.77
N GLY A 381 -7.68 -3.67 -0.86
CA GLY A 381 -8.72 -2.70 -1.20
C GLY A 381 -9.92 -3.30 -1.90
N PHE A 382 -10.71 -2.42 -2.51
CA PHE A 382 -12.00 -2.72 -3.13
C PHE A 382 -12.03 -2.42 -4.63
N ASP A 383 -10.89 -2.04 -5.21
CA ASP A 383 -10.73 -1.77 -6.63
C ASP A 383 -10.45 -3.06 -7.43
N GLY A 384 -10.05 -2.92 -8.70
CA GLY A 384 -9.83 -4.04 -9.60
C GLY A 384 -8.91 -5.12 -9.03
N GLU A 385 -7.78 -4.74 -8.46
CA GLU A 385 -6.83 -5.70 -7.86
C GLU A 385 -7.47 -6.39 -6.64
N GLY A 386 -8.07 -5.61 -5.73
CA GLY A 386 -8.74 -6.15 -4.56
C GLY A 386 -9.85 -7.14 -4.92
N MET A 387 -10.68 -6.82 -5.91
CA MET A 387 -11.73 -7.69 -6.43
C MET A 387 -11.18 -9.03 -6.95
N ASP A 388 -10.06 -9.00 -7.67
CA ASP A 388 -9.42 -10.23 -8.14
C ASP A 388 -8.88 -11.09 -7.00
N LYS A 389 -8.31 -10.46 -5.95
CA LYS A 389 -7.81 -11.18 -4.77
C LYS A 389 -8.90 -11.83 -3.93
N VAL A 390 -10.13 -11.32 -3.94
CA VAL A 390 -11.25 -11.89 -3.16
C VAL A 390 -12.12 -12.88 -3.94
N ARG A 391 -12.05 -12.86 -5.28
CA ARG A 391 -12.96 -13.62 -6.18
C ARG A 391 -13.07 -15.10 -5.85
N GLU A 392 -11.95 -15.78 -5.59
CA GLU A 392 -11.93 -17.19 -5.20
C GLU A 392 -12.70 -17.41 -3.89
N TRP A 393 -12.45 -16.57 -2.90
CA TRP A 393 -13.08 -16.67 -1.59
C TRP A 393 -14.57 -16.34 -1.65
N GLU A 394 -14.99 -15.36 -2.44
CA GLU A 394 -16.41 -15.09 -2.67
C GLU A 394 -17.11 -16.28 -3.33
N SER A 395 -16.46 -16.94 -4.28
CA SER A 395 -16.97 -18.16 -4.93
C SER A 395 -17.20 -19.28 -3.91
N ILE A 396 -16.19 -19.58 -3.08
CA ILE A 396 -16.30 -20.60 -2.02
C ILE A 396 -17.35 -20.19 -0.96
N ALA A 397 -17.46 -18.91 -0.61
CA ALA A 397 -18.45 -18.41 0.33
C ALA A 397 -19.89 -18.56 -0.19
N ARG A 398 -20.09 -18.42 -1.50
CA ARG A 398 -21.39 -18.61 -2.18
C ARG A 398 -21.73 -20.10 -2.26
N ASP A 399 -20.88 -20.88 -2.90
CA ASP A 399 -21.06 -22.31 -3.09
C ASP A 399 -19.71 -23.06 -3.07
N PRO A 400 -19.32 -23.66 -1.92
CA PRO A 400 -18.08 -24.41 -1.84
C PRO A 400 -18.14 -25.73 -2.62
N THR A 401 -19.34 -26.22 -3.00
CA THR A 401 -19.51 -27.52 -3.67
C THR A 401 -19.12 -27.48 -5.14
N ALA A 402 -19.19 -26.31 -5.76
CA ALA A 402 -18.72 -26.04 -7.12
C ALA A 402 -17.20 -25.84 -7.21
N HIS A 403 -16.51 -25.66 -6.08
CA HIS A 403 -15.07 -25.42 -6.06
C HIS A 403 -14.27 -26.72 -6.28
N ALA A 404 -13.15 -26.65 -7.00
CA ALA A 404 -12.31 -27.82 -7.31
C ALA A 404 -11.80 -28.56 -6.07
N SER A 405 -11.62 -27.85 -4.95
CA SER A 405 -11.20 -28.43 -3.68
C SER A 405 -12.28 -29.28 -3.01
N TRP A 406 -13.56 -29.15 -3.37
CA TRP A 406 -14.67 -29.78 -2.66
C TRP A 406 -14.52 -31.30 -2.59
N ARG A 407 -14.51 -31.86 -1.37
CA ARG A 407 -14.39 -33.30 -1.09
C ARG A 407 -13.17 -33.97 -1.77
N SER A 408 -12.15 -33.21 -2.15
CA SER A 408 -10.99 -33.76 -2.86
C SER A 408 -10.14 -34.70 -2.00
N ALA A 409 -10.19 -34.58 -0.67
CA ALA A 409 -9.54 -35.52 0.26
C ALA A 409 -10.25 -36.89 0.29
N ILE A 410 -11.58 -36.89 0.16
CA ILE A 410 -12.41 -38.12 0.13
C ILE A 410 -12.20 -38.86 -1.20
N ARG A 411 -12.19 -38.12 -2.32
CA ARG A 411 -11.97 -38.71 -3.65
C ARG A 411 -10.63 -39.45 -3.79
N LYS A 412 -9.61 -39.04 -3.04
CA LYS A 412 -8.27 -39.67 -3.07
C LYS A 412 -8.13 -40.89 -2.15
N THR A 413 -9.07 -41.11 -1.23
CA THR A 413 -9.06 -42.29 -0.34
C THR A 413 -9.87 -43.46 -0.90
N GLU A 414 -10.67 -43.22 -1.95
CA GLU A 414 -11.49 -44.22 -2.64
C GLU A 414 -10.82 -44.81 -3.90
N LEU A 415 -9.63 -44.31 -4.27
CA LEU A 415 -8.74 -44.81 -5.33
C LEU A 415 -7.50 -45.44 -4.69
#